data_AF-A0A0P9DQJ6-F1
#
_entry.id   AF-A0A0P9DQJ6-F1
#
_cell.length_a   1.000
_cell.length_b   1.000
_cell.length_c   1.000
_cell.angle_alpha   90.00
_cell.angle_beta   90.00
_cell.angle_gamma   90.00
#
_symmetry.space_group_name_H-M   'P 1'
#
loop_
_entity.id
_entity.type
_entity.pdbx_description
1 polymer ?
#
loop_
_entity_poly.entity_id
_entity_poly.type
_entity_poly.pdbx_seq_one_letter_code
_entity_poly.pdbx_strand_id
1 'polypeptide(L)'
;RAEEAAADLMAAEARRKTLAERKGLFDELTVAFGKKGVQAMLIETAIPEIEREANNLLARMTDNQMHLTFETQRDTKKGDVAETLDIKIADGLGTRDYDAFSGGEAFRLNFAIRVALAKLLARRAGARLETLVIDEGFGSQDAKGRERLVEAITSVQTEFKHILVITHIQELKDMFPVQIEITKTAQGSVWAIA
;
A
#
# COMPACT_ATOMS: atom_id res chain seq x y z
N ARG A 1 26.16 -45.73 40.52
CA ARG A 1 27.10 -44.58 40.71
C ARG A 1 27.95 -44.30 39.46
N ALA A 2 28.98 -45.09 39.12
CA ALA A 2 29.80 -44.79 37.91
C ALA A 2 29.06 -45.08 36.59
N GLU A 3 28.39 -46.23 36.49
CA GLU A 3 27.58 -46.60 35.31
C GLU A 3 26.38 -45.66 35.12
N GLU A 4 25.75 -45.25 36.22
CA GLU A 4 24.64 -44.30 36.26
C GLU A 4 25.07 -42.90 35.79
N ALA A 5 26.21 -42.40 36.28
CA ALA A 5 26.79 -41.14 35.81
C ALA A 5 27.21 -41.17 34.33
N ALA A 6 27.68 -42.32 33.83
CA ALA A 6 28.00 -42.50 32.42
C ALA A 6 26.75 -42.49 31.53
N ALA A 7 25.65 -43.12 32.00
CA ALA A 7 24.37 -43.10 31.31
C ALA A 7 23.77 -41.68 31.26
N ASP A 8 23.84 -40.93 32.37
CA ASP A 8 23.39 -39.54 32.45
C ASP A 8 24.19 -38.62 31.52
N LEU A 9 25.52 -38.83 31.42
CA LEU A 9 26.38 -38.09 30.50
C LEU A 9 26.00 -38.36 29.04
N MET A 10 25.82 -39.62 28.64
CA MET A 10 25.39 -39.97 27.28
C MET A 10 24.04 -39.36 26.93
N ALA A 11 23.08 -39.37 27.86
CA ALA A 11 21.77 -38.76 27.66
C ALA A 11 21.86 -37.23 27.52
N ALA A 12 22.70 -36.57 28.31
CA ALA A 12 22.94 -35.14 28.22
C ALA A 12 23.62 -34.74 26.90
N GLU A 13 24.58 -35.53 26.42
CA GLU A 13 25.26 -35.32 25.13
C GLU A 13 24.31 -35.49 23.94
N ALA A 14 23.47 -36.54 23.96
CA ALA A 14 22.43 -36.74 22.95
C ALA A 14 21.45 -35.55 22.94
N ARG A 15 21.02 -35.09 24.12
CA ARG A 15 20.13 -33.92 24.24
C ARG A 15 20.79 -32.63 23.74
N ARG A 16 22.08 -32.42 24.04
CA ARG A 16 22.86 -31.28 23.54
C ARG A 16 22.94 -31.28 22.02
N LYS A 17 23.17 -32.45 21.41
CA LYS A 17 23.21 -32.61 19.95
C LYS A 17 21.87 -32.25 19.32
N THR A 18 20.76 -32.78 19.84
CA THR A 18 19.41 -32.44 19.34
C THR A 18 19.09 -30.95 19.51
N LEU A 19 19.49 -30.33 20.63
CA LEU A 19 19.30 -28.89 20.83
C LEU A 19 20.14 -28.06 19.86
N ALA A 20 21.37 -28.47 19.55
CA ALA A 20 22.22 -27.80 18.57
C ALA A 20 21.64 -27.87 17.15
N GLU A 21 21.12 -29.03 16.74
CA GLU A 21 20.42 -29.19 15.45
C GLU A 21 19.18 -28.30 15.36
N ARG A 22 18.34 -28.27 16.40
CA ARG A 22 17.16 -27.39 16.46
C ARG A 22 17.54 -25.91 16.44
N LYS A 23 18.62 -25.53 17.11
CA LYS A 23 19.12 -24.15 17.08
C LYS A 23 19.53 -23.77 15.65
N GLY A 24 20.26 -24.63 14.94
CA GLY A 24 20.64 -24.40 13.54
C GLY A 24 19.41 -24.16 12.65
N LEU A 25 18.36 -24.99 12.80
CA LEU A 25 17.11 -24.78 12.09
C LEU A 25 16.45 -23.43 12.43
N PHE A 26 16.43 -23.03 13.70
CA PHE A 26 15.88 -21.72 14.09
C PHE A 26 16.72 -20.55 13.58
N ASP A 27 18.04 -20.70 13.50
CA ASP A 27 18.94 -19.70 12.94
C ASP A 27 18.64 -19.51 11.42
N GLU A 28 18.44 -20.60 10.67
CA GLU A 28 18.01 -20.56 9.26
C GLU A 28 16.64 -19.91 9.09
N LEU A 29 15.66 -20.29 9.91
CA LEU A 29 14.32 -19.69 9.88
C LEU A 29 14.37 -18.20 10.22
N THR A 30 15.24 -17.78 11.13
CA THR A 30 15.41 -16.36 11.47
C THR A 30 15.91 -15.56 10.27
N VAL A 31 16.82 -16.12 9.48
CA VAL A 31 17.28 -15.49 8.24
C VAL A 31 16.18 -15.51 7.18
N ALA A 32 15.53 -16.64 6.97
CA ALA A 32 14.50 -16.82 5.95
C ALA A 32 13.27 -15.94 6.20
N PHE A 33 12.82 -15.78 7.44
CA PHE A 33 11.69 -14.91 7.80
C PHE A 33 12.12 -13.47 8.15
N GLY A 34 13.41 -13.17 8.07
CA GLY A 34 13.96 -11.83 8.25
C GLY A 34 13.66 -10.89 7.07
N LYS A 35 14.08 -9.62 7.21
CA LYS A 35 13.80 -8.55 6.23
C LYS A 35 14.33 -8.83 4.82
N LYS A 36 15.44 -9.57 4.72
CA LYS A 36 16.09 -9.93 3.43
C LYS A 36 15.65 -11.30 2.88
N GLY A 37 14.79 -12.02 3.60
CA GLY A 37 14.33 -13.34 3.19
C GLY A 37 12.99 -13.26 2.47
N VAL A 38 12.02 -14.06 2.93
CA VAL A 38 10.67 -14.17 2.36
C VAL A 38 9.97 -12.81 2.26
N GLN A 39 10.21 -11.89 3.20
CA GLN A 39 9.60 -10.56 3.15
C GLN A 39 10.02 -9.76 1.90
N ALA A 40 11.33 -9.72 1.61
CA ALA A 40 11.85 -9.06 0.41
C ALA A 40 11.32 -9.73 -0.86
N MET A 41 11.35 -11.07 -0.93
CA MET A 41 10.83 -11.81 -2.09
C MET A 41 9.32 -11.55 -2.33
N LEU A 42 8.52 -11.44 -1.27
CA LEU A 42 7.10 -11.11 -1.39
C LEU A 42 6.87 -9.68 -1.90
N ILE A 43 7.73 -8.75 -1.53
CA ILE A 43 7.68 -7.36 -2.00
C ILE A 43 8.11 -7.29 -3.46
N GLU A 44 9.25 -7.87 -3.83
CA GLU A 44 9.76 -7.91 -5.21
C GLU A 44 8.76 -8.55 -6.18
N THR A 45 8.05 -9.59 -5.75
CA THR A 45 7.01 -10.22 -6.58
C THR A 45 5.71 -9.41 -6.64
N ALA A 46 5.44 -8.54 -5.67
CA ALA A 46 4.25 -7.69 -5.66
C ALA A 46 4.45 -6.39 -6.45
N ILE A 47 5.65 -5.80 -6.40
CA ILE A 47 5.96 -4.48 -6.97
C ILE A 47 5.56 -4.36 -8.45
N PRO A 48 5.96 -5.26 -9.36
CA PRO A 48 5.69 -5.08 -10.79
C PRO A 48 4.21 -4.92 -11.10
N GLU A 49 3.33 -5.60 -10.35
CA GLU A 49 1.91 -5.44 -10.60
C GLU A 49 1.29 -4.25 -9.87
N ILE A 50 1.79 -3.86 -8.69
CA ILE A 50 1.36 -2.61 -8.04
C ILE A 50 1.72 -1.45 -8.96
N GLU A 51 2.93 -1.45 -9.51
CA GLU A 51 3.40 -0.46 -10.48
C GLU A 51 2.51 -0.42 -11.72
N ARG A 52 2.22 -1.58 -12.33
CA ARG A 52 1.36 -1.66 -13.51
C ARG A 52 -0.04 -1.13 -13.23
N GLU A 53 -0.67 -1.56 -12.14
CA GLU A 53 -2.03 -1.12 -11.78
C GLU A 53 -2.07 0.36 -11.40
N ALA A 54 -1.07 0.86 -10.67
CA ALA A 54 -0.96 2.27 -10.31
C ALA A 54 -0.79 3.14 -11.57
N ASN A 55 0.10 2.74 -12.48
CA ASN A 55 0.32 3.46 -13.74
C ASN A 55 -0.90 3.46 -14.66
N ASN A 56 -1.66 2.36 -14.72
CA ASN A 56 -2.91 2.33 -15.48
C ASN A 56 -3.93 3.35 -14.96
N LEU A 57 -3.93 3.63 -13.66
CA LEU A 57 -4.79 4.64 -13.04
C LEU A 57 -4.24 6.05 -13.24
N LEU A 58 -2.94 6.25 -12.97
CA LEU A 58 -2.25 7.51 -13.18
C LEU A 58 -2.38 8.00 -14.62
N ALA A 59 -2.21 7.12 -15.59
CA ALA A 59 -2.42 7.39 -17.00
C ALA A 59 -3.78 8.04 -17.28
N ARG A 60 -4.86 7.50 -16.69
CA ARG A 60 -6.23 8.03 -16.85
C ARG A 60 -6.45 9.37 -16.14
N MET A 61 -5.83 9.58 -14.98
CA MET A 61 -5.99 10.80 -14.18
C MET A 61 -5.08 11.96 -14.58
N THR A 62 -4.11 11.69 -15.46
CA THR A 62 -3.06 12.65 -15.82
C THR A 62 -2.89 12.77 -17.32
N ASP A 63 -3.76 12.21 -18.15
CA ASP A 63 -3.61 12.19 -19.62
C ASP A 63 -2.23 11.69 -20.07
N ASN A 64 -1.79 10.57 -19.50
CA ASN A 64 -0.48 9.95 -19.70
C ASN A 64 0.74 10.84 -19.37
N GLN A 65 0.56 11.91 -18.57
CA GLN A 65 1.67 12.81 -18.24
C GLN A 65 2.57 12.30 -17.10
N MET A 66 2.13 11.31 -16.33
CA MET A 66 2.89 10.79 -15.18
C MET A 66 3.06 9.27 -15.25
N HIS A 67 4.26 8.82 -14.90
CA HIS A 67 4.62 7.42 -14.76
C HIS A 67 5.36 7.19 -13.44
N LEU A 68 4.95 6.18 -12.68
CA LEU A 68 5.51 5.79 -11.40
C LEU A 68 6.40 4.54 -11.57
N THR A 69 7.54 4.51 -10.90
CA THR A 69 8.42 3.35 -10.82
C THR A 69 8.87 3.12 -9.39
N PHE A 70 8.86 1.86 -8.93
CA PHE A 70 9.44 1.48 -7.66
C PHE A 70 10.89 1.02 -7.85
N GLU A 71 11.81 1.60 -7.08
CA GLU A 71 13.20 1.18 -7.02
C GLU A 71 13.43 0.42 -5.72
N THR A 72 13.80 -0.86 -5.81
CA THR A 72 14.05 -1.73 -4.64
C THR A 72 15.49 -1.70 -4.13
N GLN A 73 16.38 -1.05 -4.87
CA GLN A 73 17.80 -1.03 -4.59
C GLN A 73 18.35 0.37 -4.74
N ARG A 74 19.20 0.78 -3.79
CA ARG A 74 19.92 2.05 -3.82
C ARG A 74 21.38 1.85 -3.45
N ASP A 75 22.27 2.43 -4.25
CA ASP A 75 23.69 2.51 -3.90
C ASP A 75 23.88 3.40 -2.66
N THR A 76 24.51 2.85 -1.64
CA THR A 76 24.90 3.60 -0.45
C THR A 76 26.15 4.43 -0.74
N LYS A 77 26.38 5.49 0.04
CA LYS A 77 27.60 6.31 -0.04
C LYS A 77 28.91 5.50 0.19
N LYS A 78 28.80 4.27 0.66
CA LYS A 78 29.92 3.34 0.89
C LYS A 78 30.17 2.37 -0.27
N GLY A 79 29.36 2.41 -1.33
CA GLY A 79 29.45 1.49 -2.47
C GLY A 79 28.73 0.16 -2.29
N ASP A 80 28.07 -0.06 -1.15
CA ASP A 80 27.19 -1.21 -0.93
C ASP A 80 25.78 -0.94 -1.48
N VAL A 81 25.11 -1.96 -2.00
CA VAL A 81 23.68 -1.88 -2.38
C VAL A 81 22.81 -2.07 -1.13
N ALA A 82 21.97 -1.09 -0.83
CA ALA A 82 20.93 -1.19 0.18
C ALA A 82 19.59 -1.56 -0.46
N GLU A 83 18.92 -2.54 0.13
CA GLU A 83 17.50 -2.82 -0.14
C GLU A 83 16.66 -1.64 0.36
N THR A 84 15.98 -0.96 -0.56
CA THR A 84 15.09 0.17 -0.29
C THR A 84 13.74 -0.06 -0.96
N LEU A 85 12.81 0.86 -0.77
CA LEU A 85 11.58 0.92 -1.57
C LEU A 85 11.32 2.38 -1.88
N ASP A 86 12.01 2.85 -2.90
CA ASP A 86 11.93 4.23 -3.35
C ASP A 86 10.88 4.35 -4.46
N ILE A 87 10.22 5.50 -4.52
CA ILE A 87 9.20 5.79 -5.54
C ILE A 87 9.71 6.94 -6.39
N LYS A 88 9.95 6.64 -7.67
CA LYS A 88 10.31 7.62 -8.70
C LYS A 88 9.11 7.92 -9.56
N ILE A 89 8.99 9.19 -9.96
CA ILE A 89 7.92 9.63 -10.85
C ILE A 89 8.55 10.36 -12.01
N ALA A 90 8.29 9.87 -13.22
CA ALA A 90 8.62 10.54 -14.46
C ALA A 90 7.42 11.35 -14.94
N ASP A 91 7.67 12.60 -15.31
CA ASP A 91 6.71 13.47 -15.97
C ASP A 91 7.38 14.33 -17.05
N GLY A 92 6.66 15.32 -17.60
CA GLY A 92 7.19 16.23 -18.62
C GLY A 92 8.40 17.08 -18.20
N LEU A 93 8.72 17.15 -16.90
CA LEU A 93 9.89 17.85 -16.37
C LEU A 93 11.07 16.90 -16.08
N GLY A 94 10.88 15.59 -16.23
CA GLY A 94 11.86 14.55 -15.98
C GLY A 94 11.49 13.63 -14.81
N THR A 95 12.45 12.85 -14.34
CA THR A 95 12.24 11.89 -13.23
C THR A 95 12.66 12.51 -11.91
N ARG A 96 11.75 12.50 -10.93
CA ARG A 96 11.93 13.13 -9.62
C ARG A 96 11.46 12.20 -8.51
N ASP A 97 11.94 12.45 -7.29
CA ASP A 97 11.48 11.76 -6.09
C ASP A 97 10.03 12.12 -5.78
N TYR A 98 9.28 11.16 -5.22
CA TYR A 98 7.91 11.36 -4.76
C TYR A 98 7.73 12.62 -3.89
N ASP A 99 8.70 12.92 -3.03
CA ASP A 99 8.63 14.07 -2.11
C ASP A 99 8.70 15.43 -2.82
N ALA A 100 9.06 15.48 -4.11
CA ALA A 100 9.16 16.71 -4.89
C ALA A 100 7.84 17.19 -5.51
N PHE A 101 6.76 16.43 -5.35
CA PHE A 101 5.46 16.71 -5.97
C PHE A 101 4.56 17.56 -5.07
N SER A 102 3.76 18.43 -5.70
CA SER A 102 2.80 19.27 -4.97
C SER A 102 1.71 18.43 -4.29
N GLY A 103 0.99 19.01 -3.32
CA GLY A 103 -0.03 18.28 -2.56
C GLY A 103 -1.11 17.61 -3.41
N GLY A 104 -1.53 18.22 -4.53
CA GLY A 104 -2.52 17.63 -5.43
C GLY A 104 -1.96 16.57 -6.39
N GLU A 105 -0.68 16.65 -6.73
CA GLU A 105 0.00 15.60 -7.51
C GLU A 105 0.29 14.38 -6.64
N ALA A 106 0.82 14.61 -5.44
CA ALA A 106 1.01 13.59 -4.42
C ALA A 106 -0.32 12.88 -4.09
N PHE A 107 -1.44 13.59 -4.08
CA PHE A 107 -2.75 12.97 -3.88
C PHE A 107 -3.07 11.92 -4.96
N ARG A 108 -2.88 12.24 -6.25
CA ARG A 108 -3.16 11.30 -7.36
C ARG A 108 -2.22 10.10 -7.33
N LEU A 109 -0.94 10.33 -7.04
CA LEU A 109 0.05 9.27 -6.84
C LEU A 109 -0.39 8.33 -5.70
N ASN A 110 -0.73 8.89 -4.54
CA ASN A 110 -1.20 8.13 -3.38
C ASN A 110 -2.49 7.36 -3.68
N PHE A 111 -3.43 7.98 -4.38
CA PHE A 111 -4.70 7.36 -4.76
C PHE A 111 -4.46 6.16 -5.68
N ALA A 112 -3.65 6.32 -6.73
CA ALA A 112 -3.29 5.25 -7.65
C ALA A 112 -2.61 4.08 -6.93
N ILE A 113 -1.62 4.35 -6.08
CA ILE A 113 -0.90 3.32 -5.32
C ILE A 113 -1.85 2.57 -4.38
N ARG A 114 -2.72 3.29 -3.65
CA ARG A 114 -3.68 2.68 -2.72
C ARG A 114 -4.67 1.78 -3.42
N VAL A 115 -5.22 2.22 -4.56
CA VAL A 115 -6.16 1.39 -5.34
C VAL A 115 -5.43 0.19 -5.94
N ALA A 116 -4.21 0.36 -6.47
CA ALA A 116 -3.39 -0.73 -6.96
C ALA A 116 -3.12 -1.79 -5.90
N LEU A 117 -2.75 -1.36 -4.68
CA LEU A 117 -2.56 -2.25 -3.54
C LEU A 117 -3.86 -2.95 -3.13
N ALA A 118 -4.98 -2.24 -3.10
CA ALA A 118 -6.29 -2.83 -2.79
C ALA A 118 -6.67 -3.90 -3.83
N LYS A 119 -6.47 -3.64 -5.12
CA LYS A 119 -6.71 -4.61 -6.21
C LYS A 119 -5.84 -5.85 -6.06
N LEU A 120 -4.55 -5.67 -5.76
CA LEU A 120 -3.62 -6.77 -5.49
C LEU A 120 -4.11 -7.66 -4.34
N LEU A 121 -4.44 -7.04 -3.20
CA LEU A 121 -4.87 -7.76 -2.00
C LEU A 121 -6.19 -8.50 -2.23
N ALA A 122 -7.17 -7.86 -2.87
CA ALA A 122 -8.44 -8.49 -3.21
C ALA A 122 -8.22 -9.71 -4.12
N ARG A 123 -7.39 -9.57 -5.16
CA ARG A 123 -7.11 -10.67 -6.07
C ARG A 123 -6.38 -11.83 -5.40
N ARG A 124 -5.38 -11.56 -4.56
CA ARG A 124 -4.67 -12.60 -3.77
C ARG A 124 -5.59 -13.32 -2.80
N ALA A 125 -6.60 -12.65 -2.28
CA ALA A 125 -7.63 -13.25 -1.42
C ALA A 125 -8.74 -13.99 -2.19
N GLY A 126 -8.72 -13.98 -3.54
CA GLY A 126 -9.82 -14.52 -4.35
C GLY A 126 -11.12 -13.71 -4.20
N ALA A 127 -11.03 -12.47 -3.73
CA ALA A 127 -12.15 -11.59 -3.46
C ALA A 127 -12.28 -10.51 -4.55
N ARG A 128 -13.45 -9.87 -4.59
CA ARG A 128 -13.68 -8.66 -5.39
C ARG A 128 -13.63 -7.43 -4.49
N LEU A 129 -13.30 -6.29 -5.08
CA LEU A 129 -13.42 -5.01 -4.41
C LEU A 129 -14.90 -4.61 -4.34
N GLU A 130 -15.45 -4.61 -3.14
CA GLU A 130 -16.86 -4.27 -2.93
C GLU A 130 -17.03 -2.77 -2.69
N THR A 131 -16.31 -2.20 -1.73
CA THR A 131 -16.57 -0.83 -1.27
C THR A 131 -15.29 -0.02 -1.12
N LEU A 132 -15.28 1.19 -1.68
CA LEU A 132 -14.29 2.24 -1.40
C LEU A 132 -14.96 3.32 -0.55
N VAL A 133 -14.37 3.67 0.59
CA VAL A 133 -14.80 4.81 1.40
C VAL A 133 -13.67 5.83 1.40
N ILE A 134 -13.99 7.08 1.08
CA ILE A 134 -13.05 8.18 1.13
C ILE A 134 -13.58 9.24 2.07
N ASP A 135 -12.85 9.46 3.17
CA ASP A 135 -13.27 10.35 4.25
C ASP A 135 -12.42 11.61 4.29
N GLU A 136 -13.06 12.77 4.09
CA GLU A 136 -12.51 14.13 4.20
C GLU A 136 -11.08 14.31 3.64
N GLY A 137 -10.72 13.58 2.58
CA GLY A 137 -9.38 13.61 2.00
C GLY A 137 -9.07 14.84 1.14
N PHE A 138 -9.98 15.82 1.09
CA PHE A 138 -10.09 16.74 -0.05
C PHE A 138 -10.14 18.22 0.32
N GLY A 139 -10.24 18.55 1.61
CA GLY A 139 -10.35 19.93 2.08
C GLY A 139 -9.11 20.81 1.83
N SER A 140 -7.95 20.20 1.57
CA SER A 140 -6.70 20.90 1.26
C SER A 140 -6.49 21.17 -0.24
N GLN A 141 -7.42 20.74 -1.10
CA GLN A 141 -7.29 20.86 -2.56
C GLN A 141 -7.96 22.13 -3.09
N ASP A 142 -7.29 22.79 -4.05
CA ASP A 142 -7.88 23.90 -4.81
C ASP A 142 -9.01 23.40 -5.73
N ALA A 143 -9.74 24.33 -6.38
CA ALA A 143 -10.86 23.98 -7.25
C ALA A 143 -10.46 22.97 -8.35
N LYS A 144 -9.26 23.15 -8.91
CA LYS A 144 -8.69 22.25 -9.92
C LYS A 144 -8.36 20.86 -9.35
N GLY A 145 -7.87 20.78 -8.12
CA GLY A 145 -7.64 19.52 -7.42
C GLY A 145 -8.92 18.76 -7.11
N ARG A 146 -10.05 19.45 -6.88
CA ARG A 146 -11.37 18.83 -6.69
C ARG A 146 -11.93 18.20 -7.96
N GLU A 147 -11.83 18.88 -9.10
CA GLU A 147 -12.23 18.33 -10.40
C GLU A 147 -11.43 17.04 -10.71
N ARG A 148 -10.11 17.12 -10.56
CA ARG A 148 -9.19 15.98 -10.75
C ARG A 148 -9.47 14.81 -9.82
N LEU A 149 -9.97 15.09 -8.63
CA LEU A 149 -10.39 14.06 -7.68
C LEU A 149 -11.66 13.33 -8.16
N VAL A 150 -12.65 14.08 -8.65
CA VAL A 150 -13.87 13.46 -9.21
C VAL A 150 -13.49 12.60 -10.42
N GLU A 151 -12.59 13.08 -11.27
CA GLU A 151 -12.02 12.29 -12.38
C GLU A 151 -11.34 11.02 -11.86
N ALA A 152 -10.52 11.13 -10.81
CA ALA A 152 -9.86 9.99 -10.18
C ALA A 152 -10.85 8.94 -9.66
N ILE A 153 -11.88 9.37 -8.93
CA ILE A 153 -12.93 8.49 -8.40
C ILE A 153 -13.72 7.85 -9.54
N THR A 154 -14.08 8.63 -10.56
CA THR A 154 -14.79 8.15 -11.74
C THR A 154 -13.96 7.12 -12.49
N SER A 155 -12.63 7.31 -12.56
CA SER A 155 -11.70 6.40 -13.23
C SER A 155 -11.60 5.03 -12.57
N VAL A 156 -12.06 4.89 -11.31
CA VAL A 156 -12.11 3.63 -10.56
C VAL A 156 -13.52 3.15 -10.29
N GLN A 157 -14.54 3.82 -10.82
CA GLN A 157 -15.94 3.51 -10.52
C GLN A 157 -16.32 2.08 -10.92
N THR A 158 -15.70 1.53 -11.97
CA THR A 158 -15.98 0.18 -12.46
C THR A 158 -15.32 -0.92 -11.62
N GLU A 159 -14.32 -0.54 -10.81
CA GLU A 159 -13.52 -1.44 -10.01
C GLU A 159 -14.16 -1.74 -8.65
N PHE A 160 -15.09 -0.89 -8.19
CA PHE A 160 -15.78 -1.03 -6.92
C PHE A 160 -17.30 -1.11 -7.13
N LYS A 161 -17.98 -1.92 -6.34
CA LYS A 161 -19.45 -1.99 -6.35
C LYS A 161 -20.08 -0.73 -5.75
N HIS A 162 -19.45 -0.18 -4.70
CA HIS A 162 -19.88 1.06 -4.07
C HIS A 162 -18.68 1.96 -3.81
N ILE A 163 -18.84 3.25 -4.08
CA ILE A 163 -17.90 4.29 -3.67
C ILE A 163 -18.66 5.27 -2.80
N LEU A 164 -18.24 5.43 -1.55
CA LEU A 164 -18.77 6.42 -0.61
C LEU A 164 -17.74 7.52 -0.41
N VAL A 165 -18.18 8.76 -0.63
CA VAL A 165 -17.34 9.96 -0.51
C VAL A 165 -17.94 10.83 0.59
N ILE A 166 -17.17 11.05 1.66
CA ILE A 166 -17.57 11.89 2.78
C ILE A 166 -16.85 13.23 2.62
N THR A 167 -17.63 14.31 2.52
CA THR A 167 -17.12 15.65 2.26
C THR A 167 -18.04 16.72 2.83
N HIS A 168 -17.46 17.78 3.35
CA HIS A 168 -18.19 19.02 3.69
C HIS A 168 -18.18 20.04 2.53
N ILE A 169 -17.47 19.75 1.43
CA ILE A 169 -17.32 20.65 0.28
C ILE A 169 -18.54 20.52 -0.63
N GLN A 170 -19.28 21.61 -0.81
CA GLN A 170 -20.54 21.60 -1.55
C GLN A 170 -20.33 21.27 -3.04
N GLU A 171 -19.32 21.84 -3.67
CA GLU A 171 -19.04 21.63 -5.10
C GLU A 171 -18.70 20.17 -5.41
N LEU A 172 -18.17 19.42 -4.43
CA LEU A 172 -17.90 18.00 -4.60
C LEU A 172 -19.19 17.18 -4.53
N LYS A 173 -20.17 17.59 -3.72
CA LYS A 173 -21.47 16.90 -3.60
C LYS A 173 -22.24 16.94 -4.91
N ASP A 174 -22.28 18.12 -5.55
CA ASP A 174 -23.02 18.36 -6.80
C ASP A 174 -22.51 17.51 -7.98
N MET A 175 -21.31 16.93 -7.87
CA MET A 175 -20.70 16.05 -8.86
C MET A 175 -21.15 14.58 -8.73
N PHE A 176 -21.83 14.21 -7.64
CA PHE A 176 -22.32 12.85 -7.42
C PHE A 176 -23.84 12.76 -7.56
N PRO A 177 -24.36 11.67 -8.17
CA PRO A 177 -25.78 11.54 -8.50
C PRO A 177 -26.68 11.23 -7.29
N VAL A 178 -26.11 10.73 -6.19
CA VAL A 178 -26.84 10.36 -4.97
C VAL A 178 -26.14 11.00 -3.79
N GLN A 179 -26.88 11.77 -2.99
CA GLN A 179 -26.31 12.50 -1.87
C GLN A 179 -26.99 12.07 -0.56
N ILE A 180 -26.18 11.77 0.46
CA ILE A 180 -26.66 11.55 1.82
C ILE A 180 -26.29 12.80 2.62
N GLU A 181 -27.27 13.66 2.87
CA GLU A 181 -27.06 14.91 3.60
C GLU A 181 -27.22 14.69 5.09
N ILE A 182 -26.21 15.11 5.87
CA ILE A 182 -26.22 15.04 7.33
C ILE A 182 -26.44 16.44 7.91
N THR A 183 -27.55 16.65 8.61
CA THR A 183 -27.88 17.91 9.28
C THR A 183 -27.77 17.75 10.80
N LYS A 184 -26.99 18.61 11.45
CA LYS A 184 -26.90 18.67 12.93
C LYS A 184 -28.14 19.36 13.50
N THR A 185 -28.77 18.76 14.50
CA THR A 185 -29.90 19.31 15.26
C THR A 185 -29.60 19.29 16.75
N ALA A 186 -30.45 19.93 17.56
CA ALA A 186 -30.30 19.94 19.02
C ALA A 186 -30.47 18.54 19.66
N GLN A 187 -31.10 17.59 18.96
CA GLN A 187 -31.35 16.22 19.43
C GLN A 187 -30.35 15.19 18.85
N GLY A 188 -29.36 15.65 18.07
CA GLY A 188 -28.41 14.81 17.35
C GLY A 188 -28.38 15.11 15.85
N SER A 189 -27.69 14.28 15.07
CA SER A 189 -27.64 14.42 13.62
C SER A 189 -28.77 13.63 12.95
N VAL A 190 -29.43 14.22 11.96
CA VAL A 190 -30.40 13.57 11.08
C VAL A 190 -29.82 13.45 9.67
N TRP A 191 -30.30 12.48 8.89
CA TRP A 191 -29.87 12.28 7.50
C TRP A 191 -31.06 12.23 6.54
N ALA A 192 -30.83 12.66 5.30
CA ALA A 192 -31.79 12.55 4.20
C ALA A 192 -31.06 12.17 2.90
N ILE A 193 -31.77 11.55 1.96
CA ILE A 193 -31.29 11.35 0.59
C ILE A 193 -31.81 12.51 -0.24
N ALA A 194 -30.90 13.25 -0.86
CA ALA A 194 -31.19 14.31 -1.82
C ALA A 194 -31.01 13.80 -3.26
#